data_AF-A0A2G9P3B3-F1
#
_entry.id   AF-A0A2G9P3B3-F1
#
_cell.length_a   1.000
_cell.length_b   1.000
_cell.length_c   1.000
_cell.angle_alpha   90.00
_cell.angle_beta   90.00
_cell.angle_gamma   90.00
#
_symmetry.space_group_name_H-M   'P 1'
#
loop_
_entity.id
_entity.type
_entity.pdbx_description
1 polymer ?
#
loop_
_entity_poly.entity_id
_entity_poly.type
_entity_poly.pdbx_seq_one_letter_code
_entity_poly.pdbx_strand_id
1 'polypeptide(L)'
;VTRQHAALTSDELNQQRLQPSASPQTPVLQRKGPPYGENFENRHQFQELLISEQRRQLQEQKEMIQDLMENQRLMIARGEAKNASAVTAQLLGNAAKPRGPNGSPGQSTMSSSRRASICSTPHPTVRAMEERAAQRAERRRMLEEIKKKREEEKLAQLRAAEEQRVQMEAAEREAQLEKKREERRMQKLKEEEKQRRLQREKELQEVALSHYKRALLRSHGLEPWRKLMAQTQQNMERADSHHHSALLRRTLQTWLHTVREIAAEKSRRADHLWATILLRRSFRSWLKYKDYLSVQEERAQRRYQANLRRKMFIAWLDLTQEEKFAMWEKQRMVAEHSQRRILSSAFRTWRQFPKRMKELRMKEERLISLRKRVAEILPDYRVSGDNPTS
;
A
#
# COMPACT_ATOMS: atom_id res chain seq x y z
N VAL A 1 -23.88 -41.30 -46.29
CA VAL A 1 -24.51 -40.58 -45.16
C VAL A 1 -23.71 -39.32 -44.89
N THR A 2 -24.26 -38.15 -45.18
CA THR A 2 -23.59 -36.85 -45.07
C THR A 2 -24.04 -36.13 -43.80
N ARG A 3 -23.12 -35.84 -42.88
CA ARG A 3 -23.39 -34.97 -41.73
C ARG A 3 -23.10 -33.52 -42.10
N GLN A 4 -24.16 -32.74 -42.31
CA GLN A 4 -24.07 -31.28 -42.31
C GLN A 4 -23.94 -30.80 -40.86
N HIS A 5 -22.98 -29.91 -40.60
CA HIS A 5 -22.91 -29.21 -39.32
C HIS A 5 -23.72 -27.92 -39.44
N ALA A 6 -24.89 -27.88 -38.82
CA ALA A 6 -25.64 -26.64 -38.66
C ALA A 6 -24.88 -25.70 -37.72
N ALA A 7 -24.63 -24.47 -38.16
CA ALA A 7 -24.16 -23.41 -37.28
C ALA A 7 -25.36 -22.89 -36.46
N LEU A 8 -25.14 -22.66 -35.15
CA LEU A 8 -26.19 -22.12 -34.28
C LEU A 8 -26.63 -20.72 -34.75
N THR A 9 -27.94 -20.50 -34.71
CA THR A 9 -28.60 -19.31 -35.25
C THR A 9 -28.47 -18.14 -34.28
N SER A 10 -28.46 -16.90 -34.80
CA SER A 10 -28.24 -15.70 -33.97
C SER A 10 -29.26 -15.53 -32.83
N ASP A 11 -30.46 -16.07 -32.98
CA ASP A 11 -31.52 -15.96 -31.97
C ASP A 11 -31.35 -16.93 -30.80
N GLU A 12 -30.70 -18.08 -31.02
CA GLU A 12 -30.41 -19.07 -29.97
C GLU A 12 -29.37 -18.51 -28.97
N LEU A 13 -28.36 -17.79 -29.48
CA LEU A 13 -27.40 -17.03 -28.68
C LEU A 13 -28.02 -15.86 -27.91
N ASN A 14 -29.07 -15.23 -28.45
CA ASN A 14 -29.80 -14.17 -27.75
C ASN A 14 -30.72 -14.72 -26.65
N GLN A 15 -31.33 -15.89 -26.83
CA GLN A 15 -32.19 -16.50 -25.81
C GLN A 15 -31.41 -16.95 -24.57
N GLN A 16 -30.17 -17.44 -24.71
CA GLN A 16 -29.29 -17.74 -23.57
C GLN A 16 -28.91 -16.50 -22.73
N ARG A 17 -29.08 -15.28 -23.24
CA ARG A 17 -28.80 -14.03 -22.51
C ARG A 17 -29.95 -13.57 -21.59
N LEU A 18 -31.13 -14.19 -21.67
CA LEU A 18 -32.37 -13.67 -21.04
C LEU A 18 -33.00 -14.56 -19.96
N GLN A 19 -32.28 -15.57 -19.44
CA GLN A 19 -32.70 -16.32 -18.25
C GLN A 19 -31.93 -15.85 -17.00
N PRO A 20 -32.60 -15.31 -15.96
CA PRO A 20 -31.94 -14.89 -14.72
C PRO A 20 -31.65 -16.09 -13.82
N SER A 21 -30.37 -16.33 -13.52
CA SER A 21 -29.95 -17.36 -12.57
C SER A 21 -30.29 -16.94 -11.12
N ALA A 22 -31.25 -17.66 -10.52
CA ALA A 22 -31.64 -17.42 -9.13
C ALA A 22 -30.56 -17.96 -8.16
N SER A 23 -29.80 -17.05 -7.56
CA SER A 23 -28.95 -17.31 -6.39
C SER A 23 -28.99 -16.11 -5.43
N PRO A 24 -28.87 -16.33 -4.10
CA PRO A 24 -29.36 -15.37 -3.12
C PRO A 24 -28.42 -14.17 -2.95
N GLN A 25 -28.90 -12.98 -3.32
CA GLN A 25 -28.21 -11.72 -3.04
C GLN A 25 -28.57 -11.22 -1.64
N THR A 26 -27.55 -10.93 -0.84
CA THR A 26 -27.68 -10.10 0.37
C THR A 26 -27.98 -8.64 -0.03
N PRO A 27 -28.67 -7.85 0.82
CA PRO A 27 -29.14 -6.51 0.45
C PRO A 27 -27.98 -5.50 0.41
N VAL A 28 -27.34 -5.36 -0.75
CA VAL A 28 -26.34 -4.31 -1.01
C VAL A 28 -27.04 -2.96 -1.16
N LEU A 29 -27.09 -2.21 -0.06
CA LEU A 29 -27.56 -0.83 -0.01
C LEU A 29 -26.76 0.06 -0.98
N GLN A 30 -27.39 0.46 -2.09
CA GLN A 30 -26.84 1.46 -3.00
C GLN A 30 -26.84 2.85 -2.35
N ARG A 31 -25.80 3.14 -1.55
CA ARG A 31 -25.50 4.52 -1.14
C ARG A 31 -25.16 5.34 -2.37
N LYS A 32 -26.11 6.21 -2.78
CA LYS A 32 -25.76 7.41 -3.54
C LYS A 32 -24.68 8.16 -2.76
N GLY A 33 -23.60 8.57 -3.42
CA GLY A 33 -22.54 9.34 -2.76
C GLY A 33 -23.09 10.66 -2.20
N PRO A 34 -22.67 11.10 -1.00
CA PRO A 34 -23.00 12.42 -0.49
C PRO A 34 -22.51 13.53 -1.43
N PRO A 35 -23.11 14.74 -1.38
CA PRO A 35 -22.54 15.91 -2.03
C PRO A 35 -21.15 16.24 -1.47
N TYR A 36 -20.37 17.04 -2.20
CA TYR A 36 -19.00 17.41 -1.83
C TYR A 36 -18.98 18.20 -0.51
N GLY A 37 -18.51 17.58 0.58
CA GLY A 37 -18.33 18.20 1.89
C GLY A 37 -17.90 17.20 2.98
N GLU A 38 -18.87 16.45 3.50
CA GLU A 38 -18.82 15.66 4.75
C GLU A 38 -17.60 14.72 4.92
N ASN A 39 -17.08 14.17 3.82
CA ASN A 39 -15.93 13.26 3.86
C ASN A 39 -14.61 13.92 4.30
N PHE A 40 -14.48 15.24 4.16
CA PHE A 40 -13.27 15.96 4.56
C PHE A 40 -13.26 16.31 6.05
N GLU A 41 -14.42 16.61 6.64
CA GLU A 41 -14.54 16.92 8.08
C GLU A 41 -14.20 15.69 8.93
N ASN A 42 -14.77 14.53 8.59
CA ASN A 42 -14.44 13.26 9.24
C ASN A 42 -12.95 12.89 9.13
N ARG A 43 -12.30 13.23 8.00
CA ARG A 43 -10.86 13.04 7.80
C ARG A 43 -10.03 14.04 8.60
N HIS A 44 -10.47 15.30 8.70
CA HIS A 44 -9.81 16.36 9.45
C HIS A 44 -9.83 16.03 10.95
N GLN A 45 -11.01 15.71 11.49
CA GLN A 45 -11.18 15.29 12.89
C GLN A 45 -10.32 14.06 13.22
N PHE A 46 -10.26 13.06 12.33
CA PHE A 46 -9.36 11.91 12.52
C PHE A 46 -7.87 12.31 12.52
N GLN A 47 -7.46 13.27 11.68
CA GLN A 47 -6.10 13.78 11.67
C GLN A 47 -5.78 14.63 12.92
N GLU A 48 -6.71 15.44 13.41
CA GLU A 48 -6.57 16.20 14.66
C GLU A 48 -6.46 15.28 15.87
N LEU A 49 -7.31 14.25 15.96
CA LEU A 49 -7.23 13.22 16.99
C LEU A 49 -5.87 12.51 16.94
N LEU A 50 -5.43 12.06 15.76
CA LEU A 50 -4.12 11.39 15.59
C LEU A 50 -2.93 12.31 15.98
N ILE A 51 -3.00 13.61 15.66
CA ILE A 51 -1.99 14.60 16.06
C ILE A 51 -2.02 14.84 17.58
N SER A 52 -3.21 14.84 18.21
CA SER A 52 -3.34 14.97 19.67
C SER A 52 -2.76 13.75 20.39
N GLU A 53 -3.00 12.55 19.86
CA GLU A 53 -2.47 11.27 20.35
C GLU A 53 -0.93 11.24 20.26
N GLN A 54 -0.36 11.66 19.12
CA GLN A 54 1.09 11.79 18.95
C GLN A 54 1.70 12.85 19.88
N ARG A 55 1.01 13.96 20.14
CA ARG A 55 1.46 14.97 21.10
C ARG A 55 1.43 14.45 22.54
N ARG A 56 0.42 13.64 22.92
CA ARG A 56 0.35 12.96 24.21
C ARG A 56 1.55 12.00 24.39
N GLN A 57 1.78 11.12 23.41
CA GLN A 57 2.91 10.18 23.45
C GLN A 57 4.27 10.88 23.52
N LEU A 58 4.46 12.00 22.81
CA LEU A 58 5.68 12.81 22.90
C LEU A 58 5.84 13.55 24.23
N GLN A 59 4.73 13.83 24.94
CA GLN A 59 4.78 14.42 26.27
C GLN A 59 5.12 13.36 27.33
N GLU A 60 4.48 12.20 27.27
CA GLU A 60 4.78 11.04 28.13
C GLU A 60 6.24 10.57 27.98
N GLN A 61 6.80 10.61 26.76
CA GLN A 61 8.22 10.33 26.54
C GLN A 61 9.15 11.38 27.18
N LYS A 62 8.78 12.67 27.18
CA LYS A 62 9.57 13.72 27.86
C LYS A 62 9.52 13.57 29.38
N GLU A 63 8.36 13.28 29.93
CA GLU A 63 8.16 13.04 31.37
C GLU A 63 8.96 11.81 31.81
N MET A 64 8.92 10.71 31.06
CA MET A 64 9.77 9.53 31.31
C MET A 64 11.28 9.84 31.22
N ILE A 65 11.71 10.69 30.28
CA ILE A 65 13.12 11.13 30.19
C ILE A 65 13.49 12.00 31.40
N GLN A 66 12.60 12.90 31.83
CA GLN A 66 12.81 13.73 33.02
C GLN A 66 12.91 12.87 34.29
N ASP A 67 11.97 11.95 34.49
CA ASP A 67 12.00 10.99 35.60
C ASP A 67 13.30 10.18 35.62
N LEU A 68 13.77 9.70 34.46
CA LEU A 68 15.05 8.97 34.36
C LEU A 68 16.24 9.87 34.70
N MET A 69 16.25 11.14 34.28
CA MET A 69 17.29 12.11 34.64
C MET A 69 17.26 12.48 36.13
N GLU A 70 16.09 12.61 36.74
CA GLU A 70 15.94 12.90 38.16
C GLU A 70 16.31 11.70 39.03
N ASN A 71 15.92 10.49 38.64
CA ASN A 71 16.41 9.25 39.26
C ASN A 71 17.94 9.10 39.15
N GLN A 72 18.54 9.48 38.01
CA GLN A 72 19.99 9.48 37.84
C GLN A 72 20.68 10.50 38.77
N ARG A 73 20.12 11.72 38.90
CA ARG A 73 20.61 12.74 39.87
C ARG A 73 20.51 12.24 41.31
N LEU A 74 19.39 11.63 41.71
CA LEU A 74 19.20 11.05 43.03
C LEU A 74 20.18 9.90 43.30
N MET A 75 20.49 9.07 42.31
CA MET A 75 21.50 8.01 42.41
C MET A 75 22.93 8.57 42.57
N ILE A 76 23.27 9.66 41.90
CA ILE A 76 24.57 10.35 42.07
C ILE A 76 24.67 10.92 43.49
N ALA A 77 23.69 11.70 43.94
CA ALA A 77 23.67 12.27 45.29
C ALA A 77 23.71 11.19 46.39
N ARG A 78 23.06 10.05 46.17
CA ARG A 78 23.12 8.88 47.08
C ARG A 78 24.48 8.17 47.06
N GLY A 79 25.21 8.23 45.95
CA GLY A 79 26.61 7.79 45.85
C GLY A 79 27.55 8.73 46.62
N GLU A 80 27.39 10.04 46.44
CA GLU A 80 28.16 11.07 47.14
C GLU A 80 27.95 11.01 48.66
N ALA A 81 26.72 10.83 49.14
CA ALA A 81 26.42 10.65 50.56
C ALA A 81 27.07 9.37 51.14
N LYS A 82 27.15 8.27 50.38
CA LYS A 82 27.88 7.06 50.78
C LYS A 82 29.39 7.28 50.82
N ASN A 83 29.94 8.01 49.85
CA ASN A 83 31.37 8.33 49.81
C ASN A 83 31.77 9.25 50.98
N ALA A 84 30.94 10.26 51.32
CA ALA A 84 31.14 11.09 52.51
C ALA A 84 31.16 10.25 53.80
N SER A 85 30.25 9.28 53.93
CA SER A 85 30.21 8.33 55.06
C SER A 85 31.45 7.41 55.10
N ALA A 86 31.98 7.00 53.95
CA ALA A 86 33.22 6.20 53.89
C ALA A 86 34.46 7.02 54.30
N VAL A 87 34.52 8.30 53.93
CA VAL A 87 35.63 9.21 54.32
C VAL A 87 35.65 9.46 55.82
N THR A 88 34.49 9.61 56.49
CA THR A 88 34.44 9.70 57.95
C THR A 88 34.80 8.40 58.66
N ALA A 89 34.57 7.24 58.04
CA ALA A 89 34.95 5.94 58.60
C ALA A 89 36.48 5.66 58.54
N GLN A 90 37.21 6.23 57.58
CA GLN A 90 38.66 5.97 57.41
C GLN A 90 39.58 6.77 58.38
N LEU A 91 39.03 7.65 59.21
CA LEU A 91 39.82 8.50 60.13
C LEU A 91 40.09 7.88 61.52
N LEU A 92 39.61 6.65 61.80
CA LEU A 92 39.79 5.96 63.08
C LEU A 92 40.27 4.52 62.87
N GLY A 93 41.58 4.27 62.94
CA GLY A 93 42.12 2.91 62.69
C GLY A 93 43.65 2.71 62.77
N ASN A 94 44.36 3.37 63.69
CA ASN A 94 45.80 3.12 63.90
C ASN A 94 46.05 1.88 64.78
N ALA A 95 47.07 1.05 64.45
CA ALA A 95 48.23 0.72 65.31
C ALA A 95 48.92 -0.66 65.08
N ALA A 96 50.15 -0.77 65.60
CA ALA A 96 50.83 -1.98 66.13
C ALA A 96 51.41 -3.09 65.20
N LYS A 97 52.69 -2.90 64.87
CA LYS A 97 53.77 -3.92 64.72
C LYS A 97 54.26 -4.41 66.13
N PRO A 98 55.28 -5.28 66.34
CA PRO A 98 55.99 -6.30 65.50
C PRO A 98 56.44 -7.62 66.27
N ARG A 99 57.34 -8.43 65.65
CA ARG A 99 58.44 -9.29 66.22
C ARG A 99 58.18 -10.69 66.84
N GLY A 100 59.08 -11.65 66.53
CA GLY A 100 59.47 -12.78 67.42
C GLY A 100 59.88 -14.13 66.75
N PRO A 101 61.14 -14.64 66.89
CA PRO A 101 61.60 -15.94 66.33
C PRO A 101 62.38 -16.88 67.31
N ASN A 102 62.61 -18.19 66.96
CA ASN A 102 63.86 -18.99 67.20
C ASN A 102 63.76 -20.53 66.96
N GLY A 103 64.92 -21.24 66.83
CA GLY A 103 65.07 -22.72 67.00
C GLY A 103 66.36 -23.40 66.43
N SER A 104 67.21 -24.05 67.26
CA SER A 104 68.50 -24.78 66.96
C SER A 104 69.04 -25.53 68.22
N PRO A 105 70.15 -26.32 68.30
CA PRO A 105 71.20 -26.78 67.33
C PRO A 105 71.09 -28.32 67.03
N GLY A 106 72.08 -29.26 67.01
CA GLY A 106 73.55 -29.41 67.27
C GLY A 106 73.93 -30.93 67.43
N GLN A 107 75.15 -31.43 67.74
CA GLN A 107 76.55 -30.91 67.70
C GLN A 107 77.63 -32.01 68.04
N SER A 108 78.92 -31.80 67.66
CA SER A 108 80.18 -32.29 68.34
C SER A 108 80.74 -33.74 68.17
N THR A 109 81.86 -34.08 68.86
CA THR A 109 83.08 -34.79 68.30
C THR A 109 84.03 -35.55 69.30
N MET A 110 84.72 -36.62 68.84
CA MET A 110 86.10 -37.14 69.18
C MET A 110 86.53 -37.69 70.59
N SER A 111 87.52 -38.63 70.66
CA SER A 111 88.63 -38.84 71.68
C SER A 111 89.08 -40.33 71.98
N SER A 112 90.17 -40.58 72.78
CA SER A 112 90.79 -41.92 73.14
C SER A 112 91.56 -41.90 74.52
N SER A 113 92.50 -42.77 75.02
CA SER A 113 93.52 -43.70 74.46
C SER A 113 94.37 -44.53 75.51
N ARG A 114 94.93 -45.73 75.16
CA ARG A 114 96.09 -46.50 75.79
C ARG A 114 95.83 -47.23 77.16
N ARG A 115 96.70 -48.06 77.83
CA ARG A 115 98.11 -48.60 77.69
C ARG A 115 98.39 -49.87 78.61
N ALA A 116 99.56 -50.56 78.42
CA ALA A 116 100.46 -51.21 79.43
C ALA A 116 100.50 -52.77 79.65
N SER A 117 101.45 -53.27 80.48
CA SER A 117 102.14 -54.61 80.42
C SER A 117 103.06 -54.92 81.65
N ILE A 118 103.41 -56.19 82.02
CA ILE A 118 104.50 -56.63 82.99
C ILE A 118 104.94 -58.14 82.84
N CYS A 119 106.00 -58.64 83.54
CA CYS A 119 106.85 -59.85 83.22
C CYS A 119 107.57 -60.55 84.44
N SER A 120 108.16 -61.78 84.32
CA SER A 120 109.49 -62.27 84.89
C SER A 120 109.64 -63.83 85.17
N THR A 121 110.88 -64.31 85.46
CA THR A 121 111.39 -65.74 85.64
C THR A 121 112.59 -65.77 86.67
N PRO A 122 113.56 -66.75 86.86
CA PRO A 122 113.90 -68.08 86.25
C PRO A 122 114.48 -69.19 87.24
N HIS A 123 115.28 -70.17 86.72
CA HIS A 123 116.30 -71.07 87.37
C HIS A 123 115.81 -72.37 88.09
N PRO A 124 116.62 -73.47 88.28
CA PRO A 124 117.97 -73.86 87.81
C PRO A 124 117.93 -74.97 86.71
N THR A 125 118.70 -76.09 86.55
CA THR A 125 119.79 -76.83 87.27
C THR A 125 120.57 -77.78 86.31
N VAL A 126 121.71 -78.37 86.73
CA VAL A 126 122.62 -79.31 85.99
C VAL A 126 123.18 -80.38 86.99
N ARG A 127 123.76 -81.57 86.73
CA ARG A 127 124.34 -82.29 85.56
C ARG A 127 124.07 -83.82 85.66
N ALA A 128 123.72 -84.49 84.54
CA ALA A 128 123.77 -85.95 84.34
C ALA A 128 123.74 -86.26 82.82
N MET A 129 124.81 -85.85 82.11
CA MET A 129 124.63 -84.87 81.04
C MET A 129 125.00 -85.31 79.61
N GLU A 130 126.08 -86.06 79.40
CA GLU A 130 126.66 -86.16 78.06
C GLU A 130 125.94 -87.14 77.09
N GLU A 131 125.49 -88.32 77.53
CA GLU A 131 124.85 -89.31 76.62
C GLU A 131 123.41 -88.93 76.20
N ARG A 132 122.70 -88.11 77.00
CA ARG A 132 121.36 -87.60 76.66
C ARG A 132 121.38 -86.37 75.76
N ALA A 133 122.54 -85.95 75.25
CA ALA A 133 122.67 -84.75 74.42
C ALA A 133 122.16 -84.97 72.98
N ALA A 134 122.55 -86.06 72.32
CA ALA A 134 122.26 -86.31 70.89
C ALA A 134 120.76 -86.33 70.57
N GLN A 135 119.98 -87.14 71.29
CA GLN A 135 118.53 -87.29 71.08
C GLN A 135 117.72 -86.01 71.38
N ARG A 136 118.33 -84.99 72.00
CA ARG A 136 117.73 -83.66 72.24
C ARG A 136 118.09 -82.63 71.16
N ALA A 137 118.96 -82.96 70.21
CA ALA A 137 119.23 -82.12 69.04
C ALA A 137 118.15 -82.36 67.96
N GLU A 138 117.89 -83.62 67.61
CA GLU A 138 116.86 -83.99 66.63
C GLU A 138 115.46 -83.54 67.06
N ARG A 139 115.07 -83.82 68.32
CA ARG A 139 113.78 -83.36 68.86
C ARG A 139 113.62 -81.83 68.83
N ARG A 140 114.70 -81.04 68.86
CA ARG A 140 114.61 -79.57 68.72
C ARG A 140 114.42 -79.14 67.27
N ARG A 141 115.15 -79.72 66.31
CA ARG A 141 114.90 -79.48 64.88
C ARG A 141 113.45 -79.78 64.49
N MET A 142 112.95 -80.95 64.89
CA MET A 142 111.55 -81.34 64.63
C MET A 142 110.53 -80.36 65.25
N LEU A 143 110.77 -79.86 66.47
CA LEU A 143 109.88 -78.90 67.12
C LEU A 143 109.99 -77.48 66.56
N GLU A 144 111.16 -77.06 66.06
CA GLU A 144 111.35 -75.77 65.40
C GLU A 144 110.71 -75.76 63.99
N GLU A 145 110.78 -76.86 63.25
CA GLU A 145 110.01 -77.02 62.00
C GLU A 145 108.50 -77.02 62.24
N ILE A 146 108.02 -77.72 63.28
CA ILE A 146 106.59 -77.70 63.66
C ILE A 146 106.16 -76.31 64.13
N LYS A 147 107.04 -75.53 64.79
CA LYS A 147 106.75 -74.13 65.14
C LYS A 147 106.67 -73.24 63.90
N LYS A 148 107.66 -73.30 63.00
CA LYS A 148 107.64 -72.51 61.76
C LYS A 148 106.40 -72.81 60.93
N LYS A 149 106.08 -74.10 60.71
CA LYS A 149 104.84 -74.52 60.03
C LYS A 149 103.58 -73.95 60.70
N ARG A 150 103.51 -73.93 62.05
CA ARG A 150 102.36 -73.33 62.78
C ARG A 150 102.32 -71.80 62.77
N GLU A 151 103.45 -71.13 62.61
CA GLU A 151 103.52 -69.67 62.48
C GLU A 151 103.22 -69.24 61.03
N GLU A 152 103.69 -70.01 60.05
CA GLU A 152 103.35 -69.92 58.63
C GLU A 152 101.86 -70.23 58.38
N GLU A 153 101.31 -71.28 58.98
CA GLU A 153 99.87 -71.60 58.97
C GLU A 153 99.01 -70.48 59.56
N LYS A 154 99.45 -69.86 60.67
CA LYS A 154 98.74 -68.71 61.26
C LYS A 154 98.84 -67.46 60.42
N LEU A 155 100.00 -67.19 59.81
CA LEU A 155 100.16 -66.10 58.85
C LEU A 155 99.33 -66.35 57.58
N ALA A 156 99.22 -67.59 57.13
CA ALA A 156 98.36 -67.99 56.01
C ALA A 156 96.87 -67.89 56.37
N GLN A 157 96.45 -68.25 57.59
CA GLN A 157 95.08 -68.07 58.05
C GLN A 157 94.71 -66.58 58.18
N LEU A 158 95.61 -65.75 58.70
CA LEU A 158 95.40 -64.30 58.76
C LEU A 158 95.34 -63.68 57.35
N ARG A 159 96.26 -64.05 56.45
CA ARG A 159 96.25 -63.60 55.05
C ARG A 159 95.00 -64.07 54.31
N ALA A 160 94.61 -65.33 54.42
CA ALA A 160 93.40 -65.84 53.78
C ALA A 160 92.13 -65.17 54.32
N ALA A 161 92.07 -64.87 55.62
CA ALA A 161 90.96 -64.10 56.20
C ALA A 161 90.96 -62.64 55.75
N GLU A 162 92.13 -61.99 55.65
CA GLU A 162 92.29 -60.62 55.16
C GLU A 162 91.99 -60.52 53.66
N GLU A 163 92.47 -61.46 52.85
CA GLU A 163 92.13 -61.62 51.43
C GLU A 163 90.63 -61.89 51.24
N GLN A 164 89.98 -62.69 52.09
CA GLN A 164 88.52 -62.84 52.07
C GLN A 164 87.81 -61.55 52.47
N ARG A 165 88.30 -60.78 53.45
CA ARG A 165 87.73 -59.46 53.79
C ARG A 165 87.89 -58.48 52.63
N VAL A 166 89.05 -58.45 51.99
CA VAL A 166 89.36 -57.59 50.83
C VAL A 166 88.55 -58.02 49.61
N GLN A 167 88.35 -59.31 49.34
CA GLN A 167 87.48 -59.77 48.26
C GLN A 167 86.00 -59.48 48.53
N MET A 168 85.52 -59.64 49.76
CA MET A 168 84.15 -59.26 50.12
C MET A 168 83.95 -57.75 50.02
N GLU A 169 84.93 -56.93 50.44
CA GLU A 169 84.86 -55.47 50.31
C GLU A 169 85.01 -55.03 48.84
N ALA A 170 85.85 -55.70 48.04
CA ALA A 170 85.96 -55.46 46.61
C ALA A 170 84.66 -55.80 45.88
N ALA A 171 84.08 -56.98 46.14
CA ALA A 171 82.79 -57.40 45.61
C ALA A 171 81.64 -56.48 46.07
N GLU A 172 81.67 -55.96 47.30
CA GLU A 172 80.69 -54.97 47.74
C GLU A 172 80.89 -53.62 47.03
N ARG A 173 82.13 -53.13 46.91
CA ARG A 173 82.46 -51.91 46.15
C ARG A 173 82.05 -52.04 44.68
N GLU A 174 82.28 -53.20 44.06
CA GLU A 174 81.85 -53.52 42.70
C GLU A 174 80.32 -53.59 42.60
N ALA A 175 79.63 -54.31 43.48
CA ALA A 175 78.16 -54.35 43.50
C ALA A 175 77.53 -52.97 43.78
N GLN A 176 78.17 -52.12 44.58
CA GLN A 176 77.76 -50.72 44.75
C GLN A 176 78.01 -49.88 43.49
N LEU A 177 79.09 -50.12 42.75
CA LEU A 177 79.36 -49.47 41.46
C LEU A 177 78.43 -49.95 40.36
N GLU A 178 78.06 -51.23 40.35
CA GLU A 178 77.06 -51.81 39.44
C GLU A 178 75.69 -51.22 39.71
N LYS A 179 75.22 -51.22 40.97
CA LYS A 179 73.96 -50.54 41.35
C LYS A 179 73.97 -49.07 40.92
N LYS A 180 75.05 -48.33 41.14
CA LYS A 180 75.20 -46.93 40.67
C LYS A 180 75.23 -46.80 39.14
N ARG A 181 75.72 -47.81 38.40
CA ARG A 181 75.67 -47.86 36.91
C ARG A 181 74.25 -48.16 36.43
N GLU A 182 73.53 -49.07 37.09
CA GLU A 182 72.14 -49.42 36.79
C GLU A 182 71.17 -48.31 37.14
N GLU A 183 71.29 -47.68 38.30
CA GLU A 183 70.56 -46.47 38.68
C GLU A 183 70.75 -45.36 37.63
N ARG A 184 71.98 -45.14 37.16
CA ARG A 184 72.27 -44.17 36.08
C ARG A 184 71.65 -44.57 34.73
N ARG A 185 71.61 -45.87 34.38
CA ARG A 185 70.88 -46.37 33.20
C ARG A 185 69.37 -46.11 33.35
N MET A 186 68.80 -46.43 34.50
CA MET A 186 67.37 -46.25 34.80
C MET A 186 66.97 -44.78 34.93
N GLN A 187 67.86 -43.90 35.38
CA GLN A 187 67.68 -42.44 35.36
C GLN A 187 67.63 -41.93 33.93
N LYS A 188 68.63 -42.27 33.09
CA LYS A 188 68.64 -41.90 31.67
C LYS A 188 67.39 -42.37 30.93
N LEU A 189 67.00 -43.63 31.08
CA LEU A 189 65.78 -44.17 30.47
C LEU A 189 64.52 -43.40 30.90
N LYS A 190 64.41 -43.02 32.18
CA LYS A 190 63.29 -42.20 32.70
C LYS A 190 63.34 -40.75 32.20
N GLU A 191 64.53 -40.19 31.97
CA GLU A 191 64.71 -38.84 31.40
C GLU A 191 64.38 -38.82 29.91
N GLU A 192 64.87 -39.79 29.14
CA GLU A 192 64.50 -40.01 27.73
C GLU A 192 62.99 -40.25 27.58
N GLU A 193 62.37 -41.02 28.49
CA GLU A 193 60.92 -41.23 28.48
C GLU A 193 60.16 -39.93 28.78
N LYS A 194 60.60 -39.13 29.77
CA LYS A 194 60.03 -37.79 30.04
C LYS A 194 60.18 -36.86 28.84
N GLN A 195 61.34 -36.87 28.17
CA GLN A 195 61.56 -36.08 26.96
C GLN A 195 60.61 -36.52 25.83
N ARG A 196 60.44 -37.83 25.60
CA ARG A 196 59.49 -38.37 24.61
C ARG A 196 58.03 -38.04 24.94
N ARG A 197 57.65 -38.03 26.23
CA ARG A 197 56.32 -37.58 26.68
C ARG A 197 56.12 -36.08 26.38
N LEU A 198 57.08 -35.23 26.77
CA LEU A 198 57.04 -33.79 26.50
C LEU A 198 57.07 -33.45 24.99
N GLN A 199 57.76 -34.25 24.16
CA GLN A 199 57.73 -34.12 22.70
C GLN A 199 56.33 -34.41 22.16
N ARG A 200 55.71 -35.54 22.54
CA ARG A 200 54.33 -35.88 22.15
C ARG A 200 53.31 -34.85 22.64
N GLU A 201 53.48 -34.31 23.84
CA GLU A 201 52.63 -33.23 24.37
C GLU A 201 52.73 -31.96 23.52
N LYS A 202 53.93 -31.59 23.07
CA LYS A 202 54.14 -30.46 22.13
C LYS A 202 53.54 -30.75 20.76
N GLU A 203 53.77 -31.93 20.18
CA GLU A 203 53.18 -32.36 18.91
C GLU A 203 51.64 -32.28 18.95
N LEU A 204 51.02 -32.78 20.01
CA LEU A 204 49.57 -32.71 20.23
C LEU A 204 49.08 -31.27 20.44
N GLN A 205 49.84 -30.42 21.14
CA GLN A 205 49.53 -28.99 21.29
C GLN A 205 49.63 -28.25 19.95
N GLU A 206 50.63 -28.51 19.13
CA GLU A 206 50.78 -27.92 17.80
C GLU A 206 49.65 -28.36 16.85
N VAL A 207 49.28 -29.64 16.87
CA VAL A 207 48.11 -30.15 16.14
C VAL A 207 46.83 -29.47 16.62
N ALA A 208 46.59 -29.38 17.94
CA ALA A 208 45.42 -28.72 18.50
C ALA A 208 45.35 -27.22 18.16
N LEU A 209 46.48 -26.50 18.25
CA LEU A 209 46.58 -25.09 17.85
C LEU A 209 46.37 -24.91 16.34
N SER A 210 46.85 -25.82 15.50
CA SER A 210 46.60 -25.79 14.06
C SER A 210 45.12 -26.01 13.73
N HIS A 211 44.46 -26.93 14.44
CA HIS A 211 43.04 -27.20 14.31
C HIS A 211 42.21 -26.00 14.79
N TYR A 212 42.53 -25.42 15.95
CA TYR A 212 41.87 -24.22 16.48
C TYR A 212 42.00 -23.03 15.52
N LYS A 213 43.20 -22.76 15.00
CA LYS A 213 43.42 -21.70 14.00
C LYS A 213 42.59 -21.91 12.74
N ARG A 214 42.54 -23.15 12.21
CA ARG A 214 41.71 -23.50 11.03
C ARG A 214 40.21 -23.35 11.31
N ALA A 215 39.74 -23.79 12.48
CA ALA A 215 38.35 -23.67 12.89
C ALA A 215 37.94 -22.20 13.02
N LEU A 216 38.73 -21.38 13.73
CA LEU A 216 38.51 -19.95 13.93
C LEU A 216 38.48 -19.17 12.60
N LEU A 217 39.46 -19.42 11.72
CA LEU A 217 39.50 -18.82 10.38
C LEU A 217 38.27 -19.19 9.54
N ARG A 218 37.74 -20.40 9.70
CA ARG A 218 36.51 -20.81 9.00
C ARG A 218 35.27 -20.15 9.61
N SER A 219 35.06 -20.25 10.92
CA SER A 219 33.81 -19.82 11.58
C SER A 219 33.68 -18.30 11.70
N HIS A 220 34.78 -17.56 11.92
CA HIS A 220 34.75 -16.10 12.10
C HIS A 220 35.30 -15.31 10.89
N GLY A 221 36.11 -15.93 10.03
CA GLY A 221 36.62 -15.30 8.81
C GLY A 221 35.82 -15.68 7.56
N LEU A 222 36.05 -16.88 7.05
CA LEU A 222 35.64 -17.30 5.71
C LEU A 222 34.13 -17.51 5.54
N GLU A 223 33.44 -18.13 6.51
CA GLU A 223 31.99 -18.34 6.40
C GLU A 223 31.20 -17.02 6.56
N PRO A 224 31.53 -16.08 7.48
CA PRO A 224 30.94 -14.75 7.51
C PRO A 224 31.24 -13.92 6.25
N TRP A 225 32.47 -13.95 5.74
CA TRP A 225 32.82 -13.26 4.49
C TRP A 225 32.07 -13.83 3.29
N ARG A 226 31.96 -15.16 3.16
CA ARG A 226 31.14 -15.80 2.11
C ARG A 226 29.67 -15.39 2.21
N LYS A 227 29.10 -15.33 3.41
CA LYS A 227 27.73 -14.85 3.64
C LYS A 227 27.55 -13.39 3.23
N LEU A 228 28.52 -12.52 3.57
CA LEU A 228 28.50 -11.12 3.15
C LEU A 228 28.57 -10.98 1.62
N MET A 229 29.44 -11.74 0.94
CA MET A 229 29.54 -11.72 -0.52
C MET A 229 28.26 -12.25 -1.21
N ALA A 230 27.63 -13.28 -0.67
CA ALA A 230 26.32 -13.75 -1.15
C ALA A 230 25.20 -12.71 -0.91
N GLN A 231 25.26 -11.98 0.21
CA GLN A 231 24.32 -10.90 0.51
C GLN A 231 24.52 -9.68 -0.40
N THR A 232 25.76 -9.30 -0.74
CA THR A 232 26.01 -8.17 -1.67
C THR A 232 25.57 -8.53 -3.09
N GLN A 233 25.81 -9.76 -3.55
CA GLN A 233 25.28 -10.28 -4.82
C GLN A 233 23.74 -10.24 -4.83
N GLN A 234 23.07 -10.85 -3.84
CA GLN A 234 21.61 -10.87 -3.76
C GLN A 234 21.00 -9.45 -3.65
N ASN A 235 21.68 -8.52 -2.97
CA ASN A 235 21.21 -7.14 -2.86
C ASN A 235 21.39 -6.36 -4.18
N MET A 236 22.42 -6.66 -4.97
CA MET A 236 22.60 -6.13 -6.33
C MET A 236 21.50 -6.63 -7.27
N GLU A 237 21.26 -7.95 -7.32
CA GLU A 237 20.17 -8.57 -8.10
C GLU A 237 18.79 -7.98 -7.75
N ARG A 238 18.52 -7.75 -6.46
CA ARG A 238 17.30 -7.07 -5.99
C ARG A 238 17.23 -5.60 -6.43
N ALA A 239 18.33 -4.86 -6.36
CA ALA A 239 18.39 -3.47 -6.77
C ALA A 239 18.15 -3.32 -8.28
N ASP A 240 18.76 -4.18 -9.10
CA ASP A 240 18.58 -4.21 -10.55
C ASP A 240 17.14 -4.61 -10.93
N SER A 241 16.61 -5.66 -10.30
CA SER A 241 15.22 -6.10 -10.48
C SER A 241 14.22 -5.01 -10.10
N HIS A 242 14.48 -4.28 -9.01
CA HIS A 242 13.66 -3.15 -8.58
C HIS A 242 13.80 -1.95 -9.53
N HIS A 243 15.02 -1.61 -9.96
CA HIS A 243 15.27 -0.53 -10.93
C HIS A 243 14.55 -0.79 -12.25
N HIS A 244 14.70 -1.99 -12.81
CA HIS A 244 14.01 -2.41 -14.03
C HIS A 244 12.48 -2.33 -13.87
N SER A 245 11.95 -2.85 -12.76
CA SER A 245 10.51 -2.80 -12.45
C SER A 245 9.98 -1.38 -12.28
N ALA A 246 10.74 -0.49 -11.64
CA ALA A 246 10.39 0.91 -11.43
C ALA A 246 10.46 1.71 -12.75
N LEU A 247 11.46 1.44 -13.59
CA LEU A 247 11.60 2.04 -14.91
C LEU A 247 10.44 1.63 -15.83
N LEU A 248 10.15 0.33 -15.93
CA LEU A 248 8.99 -0.18 -16.68
C LEU A 248 7.67 0.38 -16.16
N ARG A 249 7.48 0.45 -14.83
CA ARG A 249 6.28 1.06 -14.24
C ARG A 249 6.15 2.52 -14.67
N ARG A 250 7.23 3.31 -14.61
CA ARG A 250 7.22 4.73 -15.00
C ARG A 250 6.92 4.92 -16.48
N THR A 251 7.58 4.18 -17.38
CA THR A 251 7.36 4.32 -18.84
C THR A 251 5.98 3.84 -19.27
N LEU A 252 5.49 2.72 -18.72
CA LEU A 252 4.13 2.24 -18.99
C LEU A 252 3.06 3.16 -18.41
N GLN A 253 3.31 3.82 -17.27
CA GLN A 253 2.39 4.82 -16.72
C GLN A 253 2.33 6.09 -17.56
N THR A 254 3.46 6.64 -18.04
CA THR A 254 3.45 7.83 -18.91
C THR A 254 2.86 7.52 -20.29
N TRP A 255 3.12 6.33 -20.84
CA TRP A 255 2.47 5.86 -22.06
C TRP A 255 0.94 5.70 -21.87
N LEU A 256 0.50 5.02 -20.81
CA LEU A 256 -0.92 4.86 -20.51
C LEU A 256 -1.64 6.19 -20.27
N HIS A 257 -0.98 7.15 -19.64
CA HIS A 257 -1.49 8.51 -19.43
C HIS A 257 -1.68 9.24 -20.76
N THR A 258 -0.64 9.33 -21.59
CA THR A 258 -0.70 10.03 -22.89
C THR A 258 -1.67 9.37 -23.86
N VAL A 259 -1.75 8.04 -23.90
CA VAL A 259 -2.76 7.30 -24.70
C VAL A 259 -4.18 7.63 -24.23
N ARG A 260 -4.43 7.70 -22.90
CA ARG A 260 -5.74 8.09 -22.35
C ARG A 260 -6.11 9.54 -22.68
N GLU A 261 -5.16 10.47 -22.60
CA GLU A 261 -5.39 11.87 -22.98
C GLU A 261 -5.72 12.02 -24.46
N ILE A 262 -4.94 11.37 -25.34
CA ILE A 262 -5.17 11.38 -26.79
C ILE A 262 -6.54 10.76 -27.13
N ALA A 263 -6.95 9.70 -26.41
CA ALA A 263 -8.27 9.11 -26.58
C ALA A 263 -9.39 10.05 -26.09
N ALA A 264 -9.26 10.61 -24.89
CA ALA A 264 -10.25 11.52 -24.30
C ALA A 264 -10.43 12.80 -25.12
N GLU A 265 -9.34 13.39 -25.62
CA GLU A 265 -9.38 14.57 -26.49
C GLU A 265 -10.00 14.27 -27.87
N LYS A 266 -9.78 13.06 -28.42
CA LYS A 266 -10.48 12.61 -29.64
C LYS A 266 -11.98 12.45 -29.39
N SER A 267 -12.39 11.84 -28.28
CA SER A 267 -13.81 11.75 -27.89
C SER A 267 -14.43 13.13 -27.72
N ARG A 268 -13.81 14.01 -26.91
CA ARG A 268 -14.30 15.38 -26.68
C ARG A 268 -14.46 16.19 -27.97
N ARG A 269 -13.54 16.03 -28.95
CA ARG A 269 -13.66 16.64 -30.28
C ARG A 269 -14.82 16.05 -31.08
N ALA A 270 -15.02 14.74 -31.04
CA ALA A 270 -16.15 14.08 -31.69
C ALA A 270 -17.48 14.53 -31.05
N ASP A 271 -17.60 14.55 -29.73
CA ASP A 271 -18.79 14.98 -28.99
C ASP A 271 -19.15 16.44 -29.29
N HIS A 272 -18.15 17.33 -29.32
CA HIS A 272 -18.35 18.72 -29.73
C HIS A 272 -18.79 18.87 -31.19
N LEU A 273 -18.23 18.07 -32.10
CA LEU A 273 -18.65 18.05 -33.50
C LEU A 273 -20.09 17.51 -33.65
N TRP A 274 -20.45 16.45 -32.93
CA TRP A 274 -21.81 15.91 -32.91
C TRP A 274 -22.81 16.91 -32.32
N ALA A 275 -22.48 17.56 -31.19
CA ALA A 275 -23.32 18.59 -30.58
C ALA A 275 -23.55 19.79 -31.52
N THR A 276 -22.50 20.28 -32.19
CA THR A 276 -22.62 21.40 -33.14
C THR A 276 -23.36 21.01 -34.42
N ILE A 277 -23.21 19.78 -34.93
CA ILE A 277 -24.02 19.25 -36.04
C ILE A 277 -25.49 19.11 -35.63
N LEU A 278 -25.77 18.56 -34.44
CA LEU A 278 -27.12 18.38 -33.92
C LEU A 278 -27.82 19.72 -33.70
N LEU A 279 -27.15 20.70 -33.09
CA LEU A 279 -27.67 22.05 -32.91
C LEU A 279 -27.94 22.75 -34.24
N ARG A 280 -27.05 22.61 -35.24
CA ARG A 280 -27.29 23.13 -36.60
C ARG A 280 -28.48 22.45 -37.28
N ARG A 281 -28.72 21.16 -37.03
CA ARG A 281 -29.88 20.42 -37.57
C ARG A 281 -31.18 20.83 -36.88
N SER A 282 -31.23 20.89 -35.55
CA SER A 282 -32.43 21.26 -34.80
C SER A 282 -32.81 22.72 -35.05
N PHE A 283 -31.86 23.66 -35.05
CA PHE A 283 -32.11 25.07 -35.35
C PHE A 283 -32.64 25.28 -36.78
N ARG A 284 -32.09 24.57 -37.78
CA ARG A 284 -32.63 24.58 -39.15
C ARG A 284 -34.05 24.00 -39.25
N SER A 285 -34.38 22.99 -38.42
CA SER A 285 -35.73 22.42 -38.35
C SER A 285 -36.72 23.42 -37.73
N TRP A 286 -36.31 24.08 -36.63
CA TRP A 286 -37.10 25.11 -35.96
C TRP A 286 -37.35 26.32 -36.87
N LEU A 287 -36.35 26.79 -37.61
CA LEU A 287 -36.52 27.89 -38.57
C LEU A 287 -37.53 27.52 -39.67
N LYS A 288 -37.41 26.32 -40.27
CA LYS A 288 -38.41 25.82 -41.23
C LYS A 288 -39.83 25.74 -40.64
N TYR A 289 -39.97 25.40 -39.37
CA TYR A 289 -41.26 25.36 -38.68
C TYR A 289 -41.82 26.77 -38.46
N LYS A 290 -40.99 27.75 -38.09
CA LYS A 290 -41.38 29.18 -38.03
C LYS A 290 -41.85 29.68 -39.40
N ASP A 291 -41.12 29.37 -40.46
CA ASP A 291 -41.47 29.78 -41.83
C ASP A 291 -42.79 29.13 -42.30
N TYR A 292 -43.01 27.84 -41.96
CA TYR A 292 -44.28 27.15 -42.16
C TYR A 292 -45.44 27.81 -41.41
N LEU A 293 -45.26 28.15 -40.13
CA LEU A 293 -46.30 28.85 -39.33
C LEU A 293 -46.65 30.21 -39.95
N SER A 294 -45.65 31.01 -40.32
CA SER A 294 -45.85 32.31 -41.00
C SER A 294 -46.70 32.16 -42.27
N VAL A 295 -46.39 31.17 -43.13
CA VAL A 295 -47.14 30.89 -44.35
C VAL A 295 -48.58 30.41 -44.05
N GLN A 296 -48.82 29.68 -42.96
CA GLN A 296 -50.18 29.28 -42.56
C GLN A 296 -50.98 30.44 -41.98
N GLU A 297 -50.37 31.30 -41.16
CA GLU A 297 -50.99 32.50 -40.61
C GLU A 297 -51.40 33.48 -41.72
N GLU A 298 -50.52 33.74 -42.69
CA GLU A 298 -50.80 34.60 -43.84
C GLU A 298 -51.90 34.01 -44.75
N ARG A 299 -51.99 32.69 -44.88
CA ARG A 299 -53.11 32.00 -45.57
C ARG A 299 -54.42 32.13 -44.80
N ALA A 300 -54.39 31.95 -43.48
CA ALA A 300 -55.55 32.08 -42.61
C ALA A 300 -56.08 33.53 -42.62
N GLN A 301 -55.20 34.52 -42.52
CA GLN A 301 -55.53 35.94 -42.57
C GLN A 301 -56.14 36.33 -43.94
N ARG A 302 -55.56 35.86 -45.06
CA ARG A 302 -56.14 36.05 -46.40
C ARG A 302 -57.54 35.43 -46.52
N ARG A 303 -57.74 34.21 -46.00
CA ARG A 303 -59.06 33.54 -45.99
C ARG A 303 -60.08 34.27 -45.10
N TYR A 304 -59.65 34.79 -43.95
CA TYR A 304 -60.47 35.61 -43.06
C TYR A 304 -60.89 36.92 -43.74
N GLN A 305 -59.94 37.67 -44.32
CA GLN A 305 -60.24 38.91 -45.06
C GLN A 305 -61.20 38.67 -46.24
N ALA A 306 -61.01 37.60 -47.02
CA ALA A 306 -61.90 37.25 -48.12
C ALA A 306 -63.33 36.90 -47.63
N ASN A 307 -63.45 36.16 -46.53
CA ASN A 307 -64.73 35.84 -45.91
C ASN A 307 -65.42 37.12 -45.38
N LEU A 308 -64.69 37.99 -44.68
CA LEU A 308 -65.21 39.26 -44.18
C LEU A 308 -65.69 40.17 -45.31
N ARG A 309 -64.90 40.34 -46.39
CA ARG A 309 -65.31 41.09 -47.59
C ARG A 309 -66.58 40.51 -48.23
N ARG A 310 -66.68 39.17 -48.35
CA ARG A 310 -67.90 38.51 -48.84
C ARG A 310 -69.11 38.79 -47.94
N LYS A 311 -68.96 38.69 -46.62
CA LYS A 311 -70.04 38.98 -45.66
C LYS A 311 -70.51 40.43 -45.75
N MET A 312 -69.59 41.39 -45.79
CA MET A 312 -69.93 42.81 -45.93
C MET A 312 -70.62 43.11 -47.28
N PHE A 313 -70.17 42.50 -48.37
CA PHE A 313 -70.80 42.70 -49.69
C PHE A 313 -72.20 42.07 -49.77
N ILE A 314 -72.43 40.92 -49.12
CA ILE A 314 -73.77 40.32 -49.00
C ILE A 314 -74.68 41.25 -48.19
N ALA A 315 -74.29 41.63 -46.96
CA ALA A 315 -75.11 42.51 -46.12
C ALA A 315 -75.40 43.88 -46.76
N TRP A 316 -74.47 44.42 -47.55
CA TRP A 316 -74.70 45.62 -48.35
C TRP A 316 -75.67 45.38 -49.52
N LEU A 317 -75.53 44.25 -50.24
CA LEU A 317 -76.45 43.88 -51.30
C LEU A 317 -77.87 43.73 -50.76
N ASP A 318 -78.04 43.02 -49.63
CA ASP A 318 -79.32 42.80 -48.96
C ASP A 318 -79.98 44.14 -48.60
N LEU A 319 -79.26 45.05 -47.94
CA LEU A 319 -79.73 46.41 -47.63
C LEU A 319 -80.14 47.21 -48.89
N THR A 320 -79.36 47.11 -49.99
CA THR A 320 -79.74 47.79 -51.25
C THR A 320 -80.92 47.14 -51.96
N GLN A 321 -81.27 45.89 -51.65
CA GLN A 321 -82.50 45.25 -52.13
C GLN A 321 -83.69 45.69 -51.27
N GLU A 322 -83.57 45.71 -49.95
CA GLU A 322 -84.59 46.22 -49.02
C GLU A 322 -85.00 47.66 -49.37
N GLU A 323 -84.05 48.58 -49.57
CA GLU A 323 -84.33 49.95 -49.99
C GLU A 323 -84.98 50.03 -51.38
N LYS A 324 -84.62 49.15 -52.33
CA LYS A 324 -85.27 49.08 -53.65
C LYS A 324 -86.70 48.59 -53.55
N PHE A 325 -86.97 47.57 -52.76
CA PHE A 325 -88.34 47.08 -52.52
C PHE A 325 -89.18 48.16 -51.83
N ALA A 326 -88.67 48.80 -50.78
CA ALA A 326 -89.35 49.90 -50.11
C ALA A 326 -89.61 51.10 -51.04
N MET A 327 -88.70 51.37 -51.99
CA MET A 327 -88.88 52.40 -53.03
C MET A 327 -89.96 52.01 -54.05
N TRP A 328 -90.00 50.76 -54.52
CA TRP A 328 -91.06 50.25 -55.39
C TRP A 328 -92.43 50.22 -54.70
N GLU A 329 -92.50 49.90 -53.41
CA GLU A 329 -93.74 49.99 -52.64
C GLU A 329 -94.23 51.43 -52.51
N LYS A 330 -93.35 52.38 -52.19
CA LYS A 330 -93.67 53.83 -52.18
C LYS A 330 -94.20 54.27 -53.56
N GLN A 331 -93.57 53.83 -54.66
CA GLN A 331 -94.05 54.10 -56.02
C GLN A 331 -95.42 53.48 -56.30
N ARG A 332 -95.66 52.21 -55.90
CA ARG A 332 -96.96 51.54 -56.05
C ARG A 332 -98.07 52.29 -55.30
N MET A 333 -97.81 52.69 -54.05
CA MET A 333 -98.77 53.45 -53.24
C MET A 333 -99.08 54.83 -53.85
N VAL A 334 -98.08 55.52 -54.42
CA VAL A 334 -98.29 56.77 -55.17
C VAL A 334 -99.09 56.54 -56.45
N ALA A 335 -98.80 55.47 -57.20
CA ALA A 335 -99.55 55.11 -58.40
C ALA A 335 -101.01 54.78 -58.09
N GLU A 336 -101.26 53.94 -57.08
CA GLU A 336 -102.60 53.62 -56.56
C GLU A 336 -103.34 54.90 -56.12
N HIS A 337 -102.71 55.77 -55.35
CA HIS A 337 -103.30 57.04 -54.94
C HIS A 337 -103.62 57.95 -56.15
N SER A 338 -102.73 58.00 -57.14
CA SER A 338 -102.95 58.77 -58.38
C SER A 338 -104.14 58.21 -59.18
N GLN A 339 -104.29 56.88 -59.27
CA GLN A 339 -105.39 56.21 -59.95
C GLN A 339 -106.72 56.40 -59.20
N ARG A 340 -106.73 56.25 -57.86
CA ARG A 340 -107.89 56.57 -57.01
C ARG A 340 -108.32 58.04 -57.20
N ARG A 341 -107.38 58.97 -57.34
CA ARG A 341 -107.64 60.40 -57.63
C ARG A 341 -108.20 60.61 -59.05
N ILE A 342 -107.65 59.94 -60.06
CA ILE A 342 -108.14 60.00 -61.46
C ILE A 342 -109.57 59.46 -61.56
N LEU A 343 -109.84 58.27 -61.00
CA LEU A 343 -111.17 57.68 -60.95
C LEU A 343 -112.17 58.56 -60.18
N SER A 344 -111.75 59.14 -59.06
CA SER A 344 -112.57 60.10 -58.30
C SER A 344 -112.90 61.36 -59.12
N SER A 345 -111.96 61.84 -59.94
CA SER A 345 -112.16 62.98 -60.83
C SER A 345 -113.10 62.62 -61.98
N ALA A 346 -112.88 61.47 -62.64
CA ALA A 346 -113.72 60.95 -63.72
C ALA A 346 -115.16 60.67 -63.26
N PHE A 347 -115.35 60.16 -62.05
CA PHE A 347 -116.69 59.99 -61.48
C PHE A 347 -117.37 61.33 -61.17
N ARG A 348 -116.62 62.35 -60.71
CA ARG A 348 -117.14 63.71 -60.51
C ARG A 348 -117.55 64.36 -61.84
N THR A 349 -116.75 64.24 -62.90
CA THR A 349 -117.09 64.79 -64.22
C THR A 349 -118.23 64.02 -64.87
N TRP A 350 -118.28 62.68 -64.74
CA TRP A 350 -119.42 61.86 -65.17
C TRP A 350 -120.71 62.24 -64.43
N ARG A 351 -120.68 62.45 -63.11
CA ARG A 351 -121.85 62.92 -62.34
C ARG A 351 -122.31 64.33 -62.75
N GLN A 352 -121.42 65.14 -63.30
CA GLN A 352 -121.74 66.45 -63.88
C GLN A 352 -122.15 66.38 -65.37
N PHE A 353 -121.82 65.30 -66.07
CA PHE A 353 -122.05 65.15 -67.52
C PHE A 353 -123.54 65.31 -67.91
N PRO A 354 -124.54 64.75 -67.20
CA PRO A 354 -125.95 65.02 -67.51
C PRO A 354 -126.36 66.50 -67.40
N LYS A 355 -125.70 67.30 -66.54
CA LYS A 355 -125.94 68.75 -66.46
C LYS A 355 -125.32 69.45 -67.67
N ARG A 356 -124.04 69.17 -67.97
CA ARG A 356 -123.38 69.69 -69.18
C ARG A 356 -124.10 69.30 -70.47
N MET A 357 -124.62 68.07 -70.58
CA MET A 357 -125.39 67.62 -71.74
C MET A 357 -126.81 68.20 -71.81
N LYS A 358 -127.33 68.79 -70.73
CA LYS A 358 -128.52 69.66 -70.79
C LYS A 358 -128.12 71.07 -71.20
N GLU A 359 -127.04 71.62 -70.65
CA GLU A 359 -126.52 72.95 -71.04
C GLU A 359 -126.09 73.01 -72.52
N LEU A 360 -125.50 71.94 -73.06
CA LEU A 360 -125.16 71.81 -74.48
C LEU A 360 -126.42 71.74 -75.35
N ARG A 361 -127.40 70.89 -75.01
CA ARG A 361 -128.69 70.86 -75.72
C ARG A 361 -129.42 72.19 -75.66
N MET A 362 -129.49 72.86 -74.50
CA MET A 362 -130.06 74.20 -74.40
C MET A 362 -129.29 75.25 -75.23
N LYS A 363 -127.98 75.06 -75.49
CA LYS A 363 -127.19 75.91 -76.41
C LYS A 363 -127.47 75.56 -77.88
N GLU A 364 -127.58 74.28 -78.21
CA GLU A 364 -127.93 73.80 -79.55
C GLU A 364 -129.36 74.20 -79.92
N GLU A 365 -130.33 74.06 -79.02
CA GLU A 365 -131.70 74.55 -79.14
C GLU A 365 -131.75 76.07 -79.33
N ARG A 366 -130.93 76.84 -78.61
CA ARG A 366 -130.76 78.29 -78.84
C ARG A 366 -130.14 78.59 -80.21
N LEU A 367 -129.13 77.83 -80.64
CA LEU A 367 -128.54 77.98 -81.97
C LEU A 367 -129.53 77.59 -83.08
N ILE A 368 -130.37 76.58 -82.87
CA ILE A 368 -131.44 76.16 -83.78
C ILE A 368 -132.55 77.21 -83.82
N SER A 369 -132.96 77.78 -82.68
CA SER A 369 -133.95 78.86 -82.67
C SER A 369 -133.42 80.14 -83.32
N LEU A 370 -132.14 80.47 -83.14
CA LEU A 370 -131.46 81.55 -83.87
C LEU A 370 -131.37 81.25 -85.37
N ARG A 371 -130.99 80.02 -85.78
CA ARG A 371 -130.97 79.61 -87.20
C ARG A 371 -132.36 79.70 -87.84
N LYS A 372 -133.41 79.27 -87.14
CA LYS A 372 -134.81 79.42 -87.58
C LYS A 372 -135.20 80.90 -87.69
N ARG A 373 -134.87 81.73 -86.70
CA ARG A 373 -135.12 83.18 -86.72
C ARG A 373 -134.38 83.89 -87.85
N VAL A 374 -133.19 83.43 -88.21
CA VAL A 374 -132.45 83.91 -89.39
C VAL A 374 -133.13 83.45 -90.68
N ALA A 375 -133.58 82.20 -90.79
CA ALA A 375 -134.32 81.71 -91.95
C ALA A 375 -135.71 82.37 -92.13
N GLU A 376 -136.37 82.77 -91.03
CA GLU A 376 -137.61 83.57 -91.05
C GLU A 376 -137.38 84.99 -91.60
N ILE A 377 -136.17 85.55 -91.45
CA ILE A 377 -135.79 86.90 -91.90
C ILE A 377 -135.13 86.87 -93.30
N LEU A 378 -134.46 85.76 -93.64
CA LEU A 378 -133.72 85.52 -94.88
C LEU A 378 -134.07 84.12 -95.42
N PRO A 379 -135.06 83.99 -96.32
CA PRO A 379 -135.51 82.71 -96.85
C PRO A 379 -134.42 81.84 -97.49
N ASP A 380 -133.37 82.46 -98.05
CA ASP A 380 -132.23 81.78 -98.69
C ASP A 380 -131.12 81.33 -97.71
N TYR A 381 -131.28 81.49 -96.39
CA TYR A 381 -130.26 81.12 -95.42
C TYR A 381 -130.11 79.60 -95.26
N ARG A 382 -129.27 78.99 -96.10
CA ARG A 382 -128.85 77.59 -95.96
C ARG A 382 -127.93 77.42 -94.74
N VAL A 383 -128.27 76.48 -93.88
CA VAL A 383 -127.42 76.09 -92.74
C VAL A 383 -126.29 75.21 -93.24
N SER A 384 -125.05 75.72 -93.23
CA SER A 384 -123.83 74.93 -93.49
C SER A 384 -123.65 73.89 -92.39
N GLY A 385 -124.21 72.69 -92.60
CA GLY A 385 -124.25 71.60 -91.62
C GLY A 385 -124.89 70.31 -92.13
N ASP A 386 -125.78 70.40 -93.13
CA ASP A 386 -126.38 69.22 -93.79
C ASP A 386 -125.40 68.56 -94.78
N ASN A 387 -124.31 68.00 -94.25
CA ASN A 387 -123.58 66.93 -94.94
C ASN A 387 -124.31 65.60 -94.65
N PRO A 388 -124.97 64.96 -95.65
CA PRO A 388 -125.41 63.59 -95.47
C PRO A 388 -124.21 62.67 -95.24
N THR A 389 -124.39 61.69 -94.36
CA THR A 389 -123.36 60.77 -93.90
C THR A 389 -122.81 59.86 -94.99
N SER A 390 -121.56 59.44 -94.80
CA SER A 390 -121.16 58.03 -94.88
C SER A 390 -120.32 57.72 -93.65
#